data_AF-A0A959X6C7-F1
#
_entry.id   AF-A0A959X6C7-F1
#
_cell.length_a   1.000
_cell.length_b   1.000
_cell.length_c   1.000
_cell.angle_alpha   90.00
_cell.angle_beta   90.00
_cell.angle_gamma   90.00
#
_symmetry.space_group_name_H-M   'P 1'
#
loop_
_entity.id
_entity.type
_entity.pdbx_description
1 polymer ?
#
loop_
_entity_poly.entity_id
_entity_poly.type
_entity_poly.pdbx_seq_one_letter_code
_entity_poly.pdbx_strand_id
1 'polypeptide(L)'
;MISIACVVEGHGEVEALPVLLRRIAGEHGTAIQVRKPHRVPRSKPWDEWARAIALQQSALGEDDGAVVVLLDSDDDDPEVIEAEIRSATVARSGR
;
A
#
# COMPACT_ATOMS: atom_id res chain seq x y z
N MET A 1 -18.07 -6.02 -0.61
CA MET A 1 -17.44 -4.82 0.00
C MET A 1 -15.96 -4.99 -0.25
N ILE A 2 -15.30 -4.01 -0.86
CA ILE A 2 -13.90 -4.14 -1.26
C ILE A 2 -13.01 -3.71 -0.09
N SER A 3 -12.12 -4.58 0.38
CA SER A 3 -11.16 -4.26 1.43
C SER A 3 -9.90 -3.62 0.82
N ILE A 4 -9.54 -2.43 1.28
CA ILE A 4 -8.33 -1.74 0.85
C ILE A 4 -7.37 -1.63 2.02
N ALA A 5 -6.23 -2.28 1.89
CA ALA A 5 -5.11 -2.15 2.80
C ALA A 5 -4.09 -1.17 2.20
N CYS A 6 -3.31 -0.49 3.05
CA CYS A 6 -2.45 0.61 2.58
C CYS A 6 -1.04 0.51 3.15
N VAL A 7 -0.04 0.84 2.33
CA VAL A 7 1.33 1.13 2.75
C VAL A 7 1.67 2.55 2.29
N VAL A 8 2.18 3.38 3.19
CA VAL A 8 2.41 4.82 2.95
C VAL A 8 3.80 5.24 3.40
N GLU A 9 4.34 6.30 2.83
CA GLU A 9 5.66 6.84 3.19
C GLU A 9 5.58 7.83 4.36
N GLY A 10 4.64 8.78 4.23
CA GLY A 10 4.49 9.95 5.07
C GLY A 10 3.60 9.72 6.28
N HIS A 11 3.79 10.53 7.32
CA HIS A 11 2.88 10.50 8.49
C HIS A 11 1.51 11.11 8.16
N GLY A 12 1.47 12.18 7.33
CA GLY A 12 0.22 12.80 6.91
C GLY A 12 -0.70 11.88 6.11
N GLU A 13 -0.10 10.99 5.32
CA GLU A 13 -0.82 10.03 4.47
C GLU A 13 -1.57 8.96 5.28
N VAL A 14 -1.06 8.62 6.48
CA VAL A 14 -1.71 7.65 7.38
C VAL A 14 -3.16 8.06 7.68
N GLU A 15 -3.41 9.36 7.82
CA GLU A 15 -4.74 9.90 8.09
C GLU A 15 -5.44 10.36 6.80
N ALA A 16 -4.71 10.97 5.86
CA ALA A 16 -5.28 11.57 4.67
C ALA A 16 -5.73 10.54 3.61
N LEU A 17 -4.92 9.50 3.35
CA LEU A 17 -5.21 8.52 2.30
C LEU A 17 -6.53 7.76 2.54
N PRO A 18 -6.84 7.29 3.78
CA PRO A 18 -8.13 6.66 4.02
C PRO A 18 -9.34 7.56 3.79
N VAL A 19 -9.20 8.87 4.05
CA VAL A 19 -10.26 9.85 3.78
C VAL A 19 -10.45 10.03 2.29
N LEU A 20 -9.34 10.18 1.53
CA LEU A 20 -9.38 10.31 0.07
C LEU A 20 -10.03 9.10 -0.59
N LEU A 21 -9.61 7.88 -0.24
CA LEU A 21 -10.16 6.65 -0.80
C LEU A 21 -11.67 6.53 -0.54
N ARG A 22 -12.13 6.87 0.66
CA ARG A 22 -13.56 6.87 1.00
C ARG A 22 -14.36 7.90 0.19
N ARG A 23 -13.78 9.06 -0.10
CA ARG A 23 -14.41 10.08 -0.96
C ARG A 23 -14.53 9.59 -2.40
N ILE A 24 -13.44 9.11 -2.99
CA ILE A 24 -13.44 8.55 -4.35
C ILE A 24 -14.47 7.42 -4.47
N ALA A 25 -14.45 6.45 -3.54
CA ALA A 25 -15.40 5.35 -3.58
C ALA A 25 -16.85 5.83 -3.41
N GLY A 26 -17.10 6.83 -2.56
CA GLY A 26 -18.41 7.45 -2.40
C GLY A 26 -18.92 8.13 -3.67
N GLU A 27 -18.06 8.85 -4.39
CA GLU A 27 -18.39 9.46 -5.69
C GLU A 27 -18.79 8.43 -6.74
N HIS A 28 -18.22 7.22 -6.66
CA HIS A 28 -18.56 6.10 -7.53
C HIS A 28 -19.63 5.15 -6.97
N GLY A 29 -20.26 5.48 -5.83
CA GLY A 29 -21.28 4.61 -5.20
C GLY A 29 -20.76 3.24 -4.75
N THR A 30 -19.45 3.11 -4.52
CA THR A 30 -18.79 1.85 -4.17
C THR A 30 -18.54 1.78 -2.67
N ALA A 31 -18.94 0.66 -2.05
CA ALA A 31 -18.66 0.42 -0.63
C ALA A 31 -17.29 -0.22 -0.43
N ILE A 32 -16.39 0.53 0.21
CA ILE A 32 -15.03 0.08 0.57
C ILE A 32 -14.83 0.04 2.08
N GLN A 33 -13.97 -0.87 2.54
CA GLN A 33 -13.42 -0.90 3.89
C GLN A 33 -11.93 -0.58 3.82
N VAL A 34 -11.53 0.62 4.26
CA VAL A 34 -10.12 1.00 4.29
C VAL A 34 -9.50 0.63 5.63
N ARG A 35 -8.47 -0.21 5.61
CA ARG A 35 -7.70 -0.60 6.79
C ARG A 35 -6.68 0.47 7.15
N LYS A 36 -6.19 0.45 8.40
CA LYS A 36 -5.19 1.41 8.87
C LYS A 36 -3.91 1.30 8.03
N PRO A 37 -3.43 2.39 7.40
CA PRO A 37 -2.19 2.37 6.64
C PRO A 37 -0.98 1.97 7.50
N HIS A 38 -0.07 1.18 6.91
CA HIS A 38 1.24 0.90 7.48
C HIS A 38 2.26 1.89 6.92
N ARG A 39 2.92 2.64 7.80
CA ARG A 39 3.93 3.60 7.37
C ARG A 39 5.30 2.95 7.27
N VAL A 40 5.96 3.10 6.12
CA VAL A 40 7.37 2.76 5.92
C VAL A 40 8.11 4.03 5.48
N PRO A 41 9.01 4.61 6.30
CA PRO A 41 9.78 5.77 5.88
C PRO A 41 10.61 5.47 4.62
N ARG A 42 10.75 6.43 3.69
CA ARG A 42 11.54 6.28 2.45
C ARG A 42 12.97 5.82 2.65
N SER A 43 13.58 6.20 3.77
CA SER A 43 14.94 5.81 4.15
C SER A 43 15.09 4.30 4.44
N LYS A 44 13.99 3.55 4.48
CA LYS A 44 14.01 2.10 4.70
C LYS A 44 14.29 1.35 3.40
N PRO A 45 14.97 0.19 3.47
CA PRO A 45 15.24 -0.63 2.31
C PRO A 45 13.95 -1.20 1.70
N TRP A 46 13.96 -1.50 0.40
CA TRP A 46 12.80 -2.07 -0.32
C TRP A 46 12.29 -3.40 0.26
N ASP A 47 13.16 -4.17 0.91
CA ASP A 47 12.78 -5.35 1.68
C ASP A 47 11.80 -5.06 2.83
N GLU A 48 11.89 -3.87 3.45
CA GLU A 48 10.97 -3.44 4.50
C GLU A 48 9.61 -3.06 3.92
N TRP A 49 9.59 -2.42 2.74
CA TRP A 49 8.37 -2.16 1.97
C TRP A 49 7.68 -3.47 1.57
N ALA A 50 8.41 -4.43 1.01
CA ALA A 50 7.87 -5.73 0.65
C ALA A 50 7.31 -6.50 1.87
N ARG A 51 7.94 -6.36 3.05
CA ARG A 51 7.39 -6.93 4.31
C ARG A 51 6.08 -6.24 4.72
N ALA A 52 6.01 -4.91 4.63
CA ALA A 52 4.80 -4.17 4.95
C ALA A 52 3.65 -4.51 3.99
N ILE A 53 3.93 -4.64 2.70
CA ILE A 53 2.97 -5.08 1.68
C ILE A 53 2.47 -6.48 2.01
N ALA A 54 3.37 -7.43 2.26
CA ALA A 54 2.98 -8.80 2.63
C ALA A 54 2.13 -8.84 3.90
N LEU A 55 2.49 -8.04 4.93
CA LEU A 55 1.70 -7.94 6.17
C LEU A 55 0.29 -7.41 5.89
N GLN A 56 0.17 -6.38 5.05
CA GLN A 56 -1.10 -5.79 4.65
C GLN A 56 -1.93 -6.74 3.77
N GLN A 57 -1.29 -7.49 2.86
CA GLN A 57 -1.92 -8.56 2.08
C GLN A 57 -2.46 -9.67 2.99
N SER A 58 -1.65 -10.16 3.93
CA SER A 58 -2.09 -11.18 4.90
C SER A 58 -3.23 -10.67 5.78
N ALA A 59 -3.23 -9.37 6.11
CA ALA A 59 -4.33 -8.78 6.85
C ALA A 59 -5.65 -8.93 6.07
N LEU A 60 -5.67 -8.66 4.76
CA LEU A 60 -6.88 -8.78 3.92
C LEU A 60 -7.56 -10.14 4.06
N GLY A 61 -6.81 -11.23 4.29
CA GLY A 61 -7.37 -12.55 4.51
C GLY A 61 -8.08 -13.07 3.26
N GLU A 62 -9.32 -13.52 3.42
CA GLU A 62 -10.18 -13.98 2.30
C GLU A 62 -11.03 -12.85 1.71
N ASP A 63 -10.89 -11.60 2.19
CA ASP A 63 -11.63 -10.47 1.64
C ASP A 63 -11.19 -10.19 0.20
N ASP A 64 -12.16 -9.92 -0.68
CA ASP A 64 -11.89 -9.33 -1.99
C ASP A 64 -11.32 -7.92 -1.81
N GLY A 65 -10.09 -7.70 -2.26
CA GLY A 65 -9.35 -6.52 -1.87
C GLY A 65 -7.99 -6.33 -2.52
N ALA A 66 -7.39 -5.18 -2.23
CA ALA A 66 -6.09 -4.79 -2.77
C ALA A 66 -5.24 -4.08 -1.71
N VAL A 67 -3.92 -4.14 -1.90
CA VAL A 67 -2.98 -3.27 -1.19
C VAL A 67 -2.65 -2.09 -2.09
N VAL A 68 -2.91 -0.89 -1.60
CA VAL A 68 -2.48 0.37 -2.22
C VAL A 68 -1.17 0.80 -1.57
N VAL A 69 -0.15 1.01 -2.40
CA VAL A 69 1.13 1.57 -1.96
C VAL A 69 1.19 3.01 -2.46
N LEU A 70 1.39 3.96 -1.55
CA LEU A 70 1.59 5.36 -1.87
C LEU A 70 2.96 5.79 -1.34
N LEU A 71 3.79 6.32 -2.23
CA LEU A 71 5.10 6.84 -1.90
C LEU A 71 5.44 8.01 -2.82
N ASP A 72 6.38 8.83 -2.40
CA ASP A 72 6.85 9.97 -3.18
C ASP A 72 7.94 9.55 -4.17
N SER A 73 7.92 10.11 -5.38
CA SER A 73 8.85 9.79 -6.46
C SER A 73 9.60 11.03 -6.98
N ASP A 74 9.63 12.13 -6.22
CA ASP A 74 10.16 13.41 -6.69
C ASP A 74 11.57 13.33 -7.32
N ASP A 75 12.48 12.53 -6.74
CA ASP A 75 13.85 12.34 -7.24
C ASP A 75 14.09 10.97 -7.91
N ASP A 76 13.07 10.11 -7.94
CA ASP A 76 13.21 8.70 -8.33
C ASP A 76 12.36 8.36 -9.54
N ASP A 77 12.86 7.48 -10.41
CA ASP A 77 12.06 6.92 -11.50
C ASP A 77 11.00 5.95 -10.92
N PRO A 78 9.69 6.22 -11.11
CA PRO A 78 8.63 5.37 -10.60
C PRO A 78 8.71 3.91 -11.10
N GLU A 79 9.18 3.70 -12.33
CA GLU A 79 9.30 2.36 -12.91
C GLU A 79 10.41 1.56 -12.20
N VAL A 80 11.50 2.24 -11.82
CA VAL A 80 12.58 1.62 -11.05
C VAL A 80 12.10 1.25 -9.66
N ILE A 81 11.38 2.15 -8.99
CA ILE A 81 10.81 1.88 -7.66
C ILE A 81 9.85 0.68 -7.71
N GLU A 82 8.95 0.65 -8.69
CA GLU A 82 8.01 -0.45 -8.86
C GLU A 82 8.75 -1.78 -9.04
N ALA A 83 9.78 -1.80 -9.91
CA ALA A 83 10.58 -2.99 -10.18
C ALA A 83 11.29 -3.50 -8.92
N GLU A 84 11.87 -2.60 -8.12
CA GLU A 84 12.53 -2.94 -6.84
C GLU A 84 11.54 -3.55 -5.83
N ILE A 85 10.38 -2.91 -5.62
CA ILE A 85 9.35 -3.40 -4.70
C ILE A 85 8.79 -4.76 -5.18
N ARG A 86 8.57 -4.91 -6.49
CA ARG A 86 8.07 -6.14 -7.10
C ARG A 86 9.08 -7.28 -6.95
N SER A 87 10.35 -7.03 -7.24
CA SER A 87 11.45 -7.98 -7.07
C SER A 87 11.54 -8.46 -5.62
N ALA A 88 11.54 -7.53 -4.65
CA ALA A 88 11.57 -7.83 -3.23
C ALA A 88 10.34 -8.63 -2.77
N THR A 89 9.16 -8.36 -3.33
CA THR A 89 7.92 -9.12 -3.04
C THR A 89 8.00 -10.55 -3.58
N VAL A 90 8.43 -10.75 -4.83
CA VAL A 90 8.53 -12.08 -5.45
C VAL A 90 9.55 -12.96 -4.74
N ALA A 91 10.72 -12.41 -4.37
CA ALA A 91 11.75 -13.13 -3.61
C ALA A 91 11.26 -13.59 -2.21
N ARG A 92 10.12 -13.09 -1.74
CA ARG A 92 9.48 -13.50 -0.48
C ARG A 92 8.39 -14.54 -0.68
N SER A 93 7.65 -14.51 -1.80
CA SER A 93 6.62 -15.52 -2.10
C SER A 93 7.18 -16.91 -2.43
N GLY A 94 8.44 -17.00 -2.86
CA GLY A 94 9.12 -18.27 -3.13
C GLY A 94 9.80 -18.91 -1.90
N ARG A 95 9.59 -18.37 -0.69
CA ARG A 95 10.17 -18.86 0.56
C ARG A 95 9.15 -19.55 1.46
#